data_AF-A0AAE1R8B2-F1
#
_entry.id   AF-A0AAE1R8B2-F1
#
_cell.length_a   1.000
_cell.length_b   1.000
_cell.length_c   1.000
_cell.angle_alpha   90.00
_cell.angle_beta   90.00
_cell.angle_gamma   90.00
#
_symmetry.space_group_name_H-M   'P 1'
#
loop_
_entity.id
_entity.type
_entity.pdbx_description
1 polymer ?
#
loop_
_entity_poly.entity_id
_entity_poly.type
_entity_poly.pdbx_seq_one_letter_code
_entity_poly.pdbx_strand_id
1 'polypeptide(L)'
;MQQQQLQQQQQQMQQQQHQMQQQQQQQQQQQHQQQQQQQQHHQSLASHFHLLQLVENFADTIESGNRDQHSDALVTELKNQFEKCQQLLTSISGSISSRSMTVEGQKRKKAECEQLLNQRRDLVSRYKGSVEELINSEL
;
A
#
# COMPACT_ATOMS: atom_id res chain seq x y z
N MET A 1 15.05 -55.57 -0.39
CA MET A 1 15.11 -54.57 -1.47
C MET A 1 13.92 -53.62 -1.46
N GLN A 2 12.67 -54.09 -1.48
CA GLN A 2 11.48 -53.20 -1.56
C GLN A 2 11.25 -52.34 -0.30
N GLN A 3 11.55 -52.84 0.91
CA GLN A 3 11.39 -52.08 2.16
C GLN A 3 12.37 -50.91 2.28
N GLN A 4 13.59 -51.05 1.75
CA GLN A 4 14.62 -50.01 1.80
C GLN A 4 14.29 -48.84 0.85
N GLN A 5 13.63 -49.13 -0.28
CA GLN A 5 13.22 -48.12 -1.24
C GLN A 5 12.08 -47.24 -0.70
N LEU A 6 11.14 -47.83 0.05
CA LEU A 6 10.05 -47.07 0.68
C LEU A 6 10.56 -46.11 1.76
N GLN A 7 11.56 -46.54 2.54
CA GLN A 7 12.16 -45.72 3.59
C GLN A 7 12.94 -44.52 3.01
N GLN A 8 13.63 -44.73 1.88
CA GLN A 8 14.35 -43.66 1.19
C GLN A 8 13.40 -42.62 0.58
N GLN A 9 12.24 -43.06 0.04
CA GLN A 9 11.22 -42.16 -0.49
C GLN A 9 10.54 -41.33 0.61
N GLN A 10 10.30 -41.91 1.79
CA GLN A 10 9.74 -41.19 2.92
C GLN A 10 10.71 -40.12 3.46
N GLN A 11 12.00 -40.41 3.48
CA GLN A 11 13.03 -39.46 3.92
C GLN A 11 13.18 -38.27 2.97
N GLN A 12 13.04 -38.50 1.65
CA GLN A 12 13.07 -37.45 0.64
C GLN A 12 11.88 -36.49 0.75
N MET A 13 10.68 -37.02 1.03
CA MET A 13 9.48 -36.18 1.19
C MET A 13 9.58 -35.28 2.43
N GLN A 14 10.13 -35.80 3.53
CA GLN A 14 10.30 -35.05 4.77
C GLN A 14 11.31 -33.89 4.62
N GLN A 15 12.38 -34.09 3.83
CA GLN A 15 13.35 -33.05 3.51
C GLN A 15 12.74 -31.93 2.66
N GLN A 16 11.89 -32.29 1.68
CA GLN A 16 11.24 -31.31 0.80
C GLN A 16 10.22 -30.44 1.56
N GLN A 17 9.51 -31.02 2.54
CA GLN A 17 8.58 -30.27 3.39
C GLN A 17 9.30 -29.26 4.29
N HIS A 18 10.46 -29.64 4.87
CA HIS A 18 11.27 -28.73 5.68
C HIS A 18 11.81 -27.53 4.87
N GLN A 19 12.22 -27.77 3.63
CA GLN A 19 12.76 -26.72 2.77
C GLN A 19 11.68 -25.70 2.37
N MET A 20 10.45 -26.16 2.11
CA MET A 20 9.33 -25.27 1.81
C MET A 20 8.93 -24.41 3.02
N GLN A 21 8.94 -24.99 4.22
CA GLN A 21 8.57 -24.27 5.45
C GLN A 21 9.61 -23.19 5.80
N GLN A 22 10.89 -23.45 5.55
CA GLN A 22 11.96 -22.46 5.78
C GLN A 22 11.90 -21.30 4.78
N GLN A 23 11.51 -21.57 3.52
CA GLN A 23 11.36 -20.52 2.51
C GLN A 23 10.15 -19.61 2.79
N GLN A 24 9.08 -20.15 3.36
CA GLN A 24 7.89 -19.36 3.74
C GLN A 24 8.17 -18.44 4.94
N GLN A 25 9.05 -18.84 5.86
CA GLN A 25 9.42 -18.03 7.03
C GLN A 25 10.32 -16.84 6.66
N GLN A 26 11.22 -17.00 5.67
CA GLN A 26 12.05 -15.88 5.18
C GLN A 26 11.24 -14.82 4.44
N GLN A 27 10.17 -15.20 3.73
CA GLN A 27 9.32 -14.23 3.03
C GLN A 27 8.48 -13.36 3.99
N GLN A 28 8.07 -13.89 5.14
CA GLN A 28 7.32 -13.10 6.13
C GLN A 28 8.20 -12.07 6.87
N GLN A 29 9.50 -12.33 7.02
CA GLN A 29 10.39 -11.40 7.72
C GLN A 29 10.74 -10.16 6.88
N GLN A 30 10.88 -10.29 5.55
CA GLN A 30 11.11 -9.12 4.70
C GLN A 30 9.89 -8.18 4.62
N GLN A 31 8.68 -8.69 4.79
CA GLN A 31 7.48 -7.83 4.74
C GLN A 31 7.31 -6.97 5.99
N HIS A 32 7.81 -7.41 7.16
CA HIS A 32 7.69 -6.63 8.40
C HIS A 32 8.69 -5.48 8.52
N GLN A 33 9.85 -5.55 7.86
CA GLN A 33 10.84 -4.46 7.97
C GLN A 33 10.49 -3.20 7.15
N GLN A 34 9.69 -3.32 6.09
CA GLN A 34 9.25 -2.13 5.34
C GLN A 34 8.07 -1.39 5.97
N GLN A 35 7.27 -2.04 6.83
CA GLN A 35 6.13 -1.36 7.46
C GLN A 35 6.52 -0.51 8.68
N GLN A 36 7.61 -0.84 9.39
CA GLN A 36 7.98 -0.11 10.60
C GLN A 36 8.63 1.26 10.34
N GLN A 37 9.26 1.49 9.18
CA GLN A 37 9.79 2.82 8.85
C GLN A 37 8.70 3.84 8.45
N GLN A 38 7.52 3.41 8.00
CA GLN A 38 6.43 4.34 7.70
C GLN A 38 5.59 4.72 8.92
N GLN A 39 5.58 3.92 9.99
CA GLN A 39 4.73 4.21 11.15
C GLN A 39 5.30 5.28 12.08
N GLN A 40 6.62 5.48 12.13
CA GLN A 40 7.20 6.56 12.96
C GLN A 40 6.97 7.98 12.41
N HIS A 41 6.69 8.14 11.11
CA HIS A 41 6.42 9.46 10.53
C HIS A 41 5.00 10.01 10.77
N HIS A 42 4.08 9.21 11.34
CA HIS A 42 2.67 9.59 11.49
C HIS A 42 2.23 9.86 12.93
N GLN A 43 3.15 10.06 13.87
CA GLN A 43 2.79 10.52 15.22
C GLN A 43 2.50 12.03 15.20
N SER A 44 1.22 12.35 15.01
CA SER A 44 0.53 13.64 15.17
C SER A 44 0.93 14.79 14.23
N LEU A 45 0.32 14.76 13.05
CA LEU A 45 0.68 15.58 11.89
C LEU A 45 0.05 17.00 11.85
N ALA A 46 -0.91 17.35 12.69
CA ALA A 46 -1.49 18.71 12.70
C ALA A 46 -1.08 19.52 13.95
N SER A 47 -0.97 18.86 15.10
CA SER A 47 -0.64 19.50 16.37
C SER A 47 0.80 20.04 16.43
N HIS A 48 1.73 19.50 15.65
CA HIS A 48 3.14 19.91 15.69
C HIS A 48 3.41 21.29 15.09
N PHE A 49 2.48 21.81 14.27
CA PHE A 49 2.75 23.03 13.52
C PHE A 49 2.45 24.32 14.29
N HIS A 50 1.73 24.24 15.42
CA HIS A 50 1.40 25.37 16.30
C HIS A 50 0.87 26.62 15.55
N LEU A 51 0.22 26.41 14.39
CA LEU A 51 -0.18 27.49 13.48
C LEU A 51 -1.11 28.51 14.13
N LEU A 52 -2.04 28.05 14.97
CA LEU A 52 -2.98 28.92 15.67
C LEU A 52 -2.24 29.96 16.53
N GLN A 53 -1.32 29.50 17.37
CA GLN A 53 -0.53 30.37 18.24
C GLN A 53 0.36 31.34 17.45
N LEU A 54 0.96 30.88 16.34
CA LEU A 54 1.77 31.76 15.49
C LEU A 54 0.93 32.84 14.80
N VAL A 55 -0.28 32.51 14.37
CA VAL A 55 -1.22 33.48 13.77
C VAL A 55 -1.74 34.46 14.81
N GLU A 56 -2.07 33.99 16.01
CA GLU A 56 -2.51 34.83 17.14
C GLU A 56 -1.41 35.84 17.52
N ASN A 57 -0.19 35.37 17.77
CA ASN A 57 0.95 36.25 18.10
C ASN A 57 1.26 37.25 16.98
N PHE A 58 1.09 36.84 15.71
CA PHE A 58 1.29 37.72 14.58
C PHE A 58 0.17 38.78 14.46
N ALA A 59 -1.08 38.41 14.74
CA ALA A 59 -2.20 39.34 14.79
C ALA A 59 -1.99 40.40 15.89
N ASP A 60 -1.57 39.99 17.09
CA ASP A 60 -1.24 40.90 18.20
C ASP A 60 -0.10 41.86 17.84
N THR A 61 0.91 41.37 17.12
CA THR A 61 2.05 42.19 16.65
C THR A 61 1.59 43.22 15.60
N ILE A 62 0.64 42.87 14.74
CA ILE A 62 0.04 43.81 13.77
C ILE A 62 -0.84 44.85 14.48
N GLU A 63 -1.69 44.41 15.42
CA GLU A 63 -2.61 45.29 16.15
C GLU A 63 -1.86 46.30 17.04
N SER A 64 -0.73 45.89 17.61
CA SER A 64 0.17 46.80 18.36
C SER A 64 0.96 47.76 17.47
N GLY A 65 0.90 47.62 16.14
CA GLY A 65 1.57 48.52 15.18
C GLY A 65 3.09 48.35 15.09
N ASN A 66 3.65 47.32 15.74
CA ASN A 66 5.09 47.08 15.77
C ASN A 66 5.53 46.21 14.59
N ARG A 67 5.84 46.86 13.45
CA ARG A 67 6.61 46.20 12.38
C ARG A 67 8.10 46.25 12.70
N ASP A 68 8.52 45.34 13.55
CA ASP A 68 9.90 45.15 13.96
C ASP A 68 10.46 43.79 13.48
N GLN A 69 11.70 43.49 13.84
CA GLN A 69 12.36 42.22 13.49
C GLN A 69 11.59 40.99 14.02
N HIS A 70 10.79 41.14 15.08
CA HIS A 70 9.98 40.05 15.62
C HIS A 70 8.79 39.75 14.69
N SER A 71 8.14 40.78 14.14
CA SER A 71 7.10 40.60 13.12
C SER A 71 7.62 39.85 11.87
N ASP A 72 8.82 40.18 11.39
CA ASP A 72 9.44 39.52 10.24
C ASP A 72 9.83 38.06 10.54
N ALA A 73 10.28 37.78 11.77
CA ALA A 73 10.57 36.44 12.24
C ALA A 73 9.30 35.57 12.30
N LEU A 74 8.19 36.12 12.79
CA LEU A 74 6.89 35.42 12.83
C LEU A 74 6.38 35.10 11.42
N VAL A 75 6.51 36.02 10.46
CA VAL A 75 6.15 35.77 9.05
C VAL A 75 6.97 34.63 8.47
N THR A 76 8.28 34.63 8.74
CA THR A 76 9.19 33.59 8.26
C THR A 76 8.83 32.23 8.86
N GLU A 77 8.56 32.18 10.15
CA GLU A 77 8.17 30.94 10.84
C GLU A 77 6.82 30.42 10.32
N LEU A 78 5.81 31.28 10.18
CA LEU A 78 4.51 30.92 9.59
C LEU A 78 4.69 30.32 8.20
N LYS A 79 5.48 30.96 7.34
CA LYS A 79 5.77 30.46 6.00
C LYS A 79 6.38 29.06 6.04
N ASN A 80 7.40 28.87 6.88
CA ASN A 80 8.07 27.57 7.03
C ASN A 80 7.10 26.48 7.51
N GLN A 81 6.21 26.80 8.44
CA GLN A 81 5.23 25.85 8.95
C GLN A 81 4.17 25.50 7.88
N PHE A 82 3.71 26.48 7.09
CA PHE A 82 2.84 26.21 5.94
C PHE A 82 3.50 25.32 4.87
N GLU A 83 4.77 25.55 4.56
CA GLU A 83 5.52 24.70 3.61
C GLU A 83 5.59 23.26 4.11
N LYS A 84 5.88 23.03 5.40
CA LYS A 84 5.90 21.69 5.99
C LYS A 84 4.51 21.04 5.98
N CYS A 85 3.45 21.80 6.30
CA CYS A 85 2.06 21.32 6.17
C CYS A 85 1.73 20.89 4.73
N GLN A 86 2.17 21.67 3.74
CA GLN A 86 1.94 21.35 2.33
C GLN A 86 2.70 20.09 1.89
N GLN A 87 3.96 19.94 2.30
CA GLN A 87 4.76 18.74 2.04
C GLN A 87 4.11 17.51 2.64
N LEU A 88 3.62 17.63 3.86
CA LEU A 88 2.87 16.59 4.53
C LEU A 88 1.60 16.20 3.76
N LEU A 89 0.76 17.18 3.39
CA LEU A 89 -0.48 16.92 2.64
C LEU A 89 -0.16 16.25 1.30
N THR A 90 0.92 16.65 0.64
CA THR A 90 1.40 16.03 -0.59
C THR A 90 1.81 14.56 -0.36
N SER A 91 2.55 14.29 0.72
CA SER A 91 2.96 12.93 1.12
C SER A 91 1.76 12.03 1.45
N ILE A 92 0.79 12.55 2.21
CA ILE A 92 -0.46 11.86 2.53
C ILE A 92 -1.23 11.56 1.24
N SER A 93 -1.38 12.54 0.35
CA SER A 93 -2.07 12.40 -0.93
C SER A 93 -1.45 11.30 -1.81
N GLY A 94 -0.13 11.29 -1.96
CA GLY A 94 0.59 10.22 -2.67
C GLY A 94 0.45 8.84 -2.02
N SER A 95 0.40 8.80 -0.69
CA SER A 95 0.25 7.55 0.07
C SER A 95 -1.19 7.01 0.10
N ILE A 96 -2.19 7.87 -0.09
CA ILE A 96 -3.61 7.48 -0.19
C ILE A 96 -3.89 6.94 -1.59
N SER A 97 -3.42 7.63 -2.64
CA SER A 97 -3.67 7.24 -4.03
C SER A 97 -3.07 5.87 -4.41
N SER A 98 -1.97 5.49 -3.75
CA SER A 98 -1.31 4.18 -3.91
C SER A 98 -1.91 3.07 -3.03
N ARG A 99 -2.69 3.41 -1.99
CA ARG A 99 -3.24 2.42 -1.06
C ARG A 99 -4.48 1.73 -1.63
N SER A 100 -4.34 0.43 -1.83
CA SER A 100 -5.40 -0.43 -2.36
C SER A 100 -6.61 -0.62 -1.44
N MET A 101 -6.52 -0.19 -0.17
CA MET A 101 -7.64 -0.22 0.78
C MET A 101 -8.54 1.03 0.71
N THR A 102 -8.22 2.00 -0.13
CA THR A 102 -9.12 3.14 -0.39
C THR A 102 -10.31 2.70 -1.24
N VAL A 103 -11.44 3.39 -1.12
CA VAL A 103 -12.65 3.09 -1.92
C VAL A 103 -12.34 3.10 -3.42
N GLU A 104 -11.57 4.09 -3.88
CA GLU A 104 -11.15 4.18 -5.29
C GLU A 104 -10.18 3.03 -5.67
N GLY A 105 -9.25 2.66 -4.78
CA GLY A 105 -8.39 1.49 -4.98
C GLY A 105 -9.18 0.18 -5.10
N GLN A 106 -10.22 0.01 -4.29
CA GLN A 106 -11.12 -1.15 -4.34
C GLN A 106 -11.99 -1.14 -5.61
N LYS A 107 -12.50 0.02 -6.04
CA LYS A 107 -13.23 0.14 -7.32
C LYS A 107 -12.36 -0.27 -8.51
N ARG A 108 -11.11 0.19 -8.55
CA ARG A 108 -10.16 -0.19 -9.61
C ARG A 108 -9.94 -1.70 -9.65
N LYS A 109 -9.63 -2.32 -8.51
CA LYS A 109 -9.46 -3.77 -8.40
C LYS A 109 -10.72 -4.55 -8.81
N LYS A 110 -11.90 -4.06 -8.43
CA LYS A 110 -13.16 -4.65 -8.83
C LYS A 110 -13.30 -4.66 -10.36
N ALA A 111 -13.04 -3.52 -11.01
CA ALA A 111 -13.11 -3.40 -12.47
C ALA A 111 -12.12 -4.35 -13.17
N GLU A 112 -10.89 -4.46 -12.67
CA GLU A 112 -9.87 -5.39 -13.19
C GLU A 112 -10.33 -6.86 -13.06
N CYS A 113 -10.87 -7.25 -11.90
CA CYS A 113 -11.42 -8.59 -11.68
C CYS A 113 -12.62 -8.89 -12.59
N GLU A 114 -13.53 -7.94 -12.77
CA GLU A 114 -14.69 -8.09 -13.67
C GLU A 114 -14.24 -8.31 -15.12
N GLN A 115 -13.22 -7.59 -15.57
CA GLN A 115 -12.64 -7.79 -16.90
C GLN A 115 -12.05 -9.20 -17.06
N LEU A 116 -11.27 -9.67 -16.10
CA LEU A 116 -10.69 -11.03 -16.13
C LEU A 116 -11.78 -12.11 -16.11
N LEU A 117 -12.84 -11.91 -15.34
CA LEU A 117 -13.98 -12.84 -15.29
C LEU A 117 -14.70 -12.91 -16.63
N ASN A 118 -14.90 -11.78 -17.31
CA ASN A 118 -15.50 -11.76 -18.64
C ASN A 118 -14.61 -12.46 -19.67
N GLN A 119 -13.29 -12.18 -19.68
CA GLN A 119 -12.34 -12.91 -20.54
C GLN A 119 -12.40 -14.43 -20.31
N ARG A 120 -12.51 -14.85 -19.04
CA ARG A 120 -12.64 -16.28 -18.70
C ARG A 120 -13.95 -16.87 -19.21
N ARG A 121 -15.07 -16.15 -19.07
CA ARG A 121 -16.38 -16.59 -19.60
C ARG A 121 -16.34 -16.77 -21.11
N ASP A 122 -15.76 -15.82 -21.84
CA ASP A 122 -15.64 -15.89 -23.30
C ASP A 122 -14.78 -17.07 -23.72
N LEU A 123 -13.66 -17.31 -23.02
CA LEU A 123 -12.81 -18.46 -23.28
C LEU A 123 -13.54 -19.79 -23.06
N VAL A 124 -14.27 -19.91 -21.95
CA VAL A 124 -15.08 -21.11 -21.66
C VAL A 124 -16.17 -21.31 -22.71
N SER A 125 -16.84 -20.24 -23.14
CA SER A 125 -17.87 -20.31 -24.18
C SER A 125 -17.30 -20.80 -25.52
N ARG A 126 -16.12 -20.31 -25.91
CA ARG A 126 -15.43 -20.76 -27.13
C ARG A 126 -15.01 -22.22 -27.03
N TYR A 127 -14.43 -22.62 -25.90
CA TYR A 127 -14.03 -24.01 -25.68
C TYR A 127 -15.23 -24.96 -25.76
N LYS A 128 -16.33 -24.59 -25.09
CA LYS A 128 -17.58 -25.34 -25.16
C LYS A 128 -18.06 -25.49 -26.61
N GLY A 129 -18.07 -24.42 -27.39
CA GLY A 129 -18.44 -24.46 -28.82
C GLY A 129 -17.54 -25.41 -29.62
N SER A 130 -16.22 -25.34 -29.44
CA SER A 130 -15.28 -26.25 -30.12
C SER A 130 -15.51 -27.73 -29.75
N VAL A 131 -15.85 -28.02 -28.50
CA VAL A 131 -16.20 -29.39 -28.07
C VAL A 131 -17.51 -29.87 -28.70
N GLU A 132 -18.53 -29.01 -28.74
CA GLU A 132 -19.81 -29.33 -29.39
C GLU A 132 -19.63 -29.57 -30.90
N GLU A 133 -18.82 -28.77 -31.59
CA GLU A 133 -18.48 -28.96 -33.01
C GLU A 133 -17.78 -30.30 -33.26
N LEU A 134 -16.82 -30.68 -32.42
CA LEU A 134 -16.13 -31.97 -32.52
C LEU A 134 -17.09 -33.14 -32.36
N ILE A 135 -17.95 -33.11 -31.33
CA ILE A 135 -18.94 -34.17 -31.09
C ILE A 135 -19.92 -34.27 -32.26
N ASN A 136 -20.40 -33.14 -32.77
CA ASN A 136 -21.33 -33.13 -33.90
C ASN A 136 -20.69 -33.54 -35.24
N SER A 137 -19.37 -33.50 -35.34
CA SER A 137 -18.62 -33.95 -36.53
C SER A 137 -18.31 -35.45 -36.51
N GLU A 138 -18.39 -36.09 -35.33
CA GLU A 138 -18.18 -37.54 -35.14
C GLU A 138 -19.48 -38.36 -35.22
N LEU A 139 -20.64 -37.69 -35.31
CA LEU A 139 -21.98 -38.28 -35.47
C LEU A 139 -22.45 -38.24 -36.93
#